data_AF-A0A3D1PR44-F1
#
_entry.id   AF-A0A3D1PR44-F1
#
_cell.length_a   1.000
_cell.length_b   1.000
_cell.length_c   1.000
_cell.angle_alpha   90.00
_cell.angle_beta   90.00
_cell.angle_gamma   90.00
#
_symmetry.space_group_name_H-M   'P 1'
#
loop_
_entity.id
_entity.type
_entity.pdbx_description
1 polymer ?
#
loop_
_entity_poly.entity_id
_entity_poly.type
_entity_poly.pdbx_seq_one_letter_code
_entity_poly.pdbx_strand_id
1 'polypeptide(L)'
;KATFYIGFDCTADSLTAGHFMALTLMKRLQMAGNKPIALIGGGTTMIGDPSGRTDMRKMLTKEDIDHNAECFKRQMERFIEFGEGKAMMLNNADWLLNLNYIELLREVGPC
;
A
#
# COMPACT_ATOMS: atom_id res chain seq x y z
N LYS A 1 -4.85 22.56 -1.55
CA LYS A 1 -4.56 21.30 -2.26
C LYS A 1 -4.04 20.33 -1.21
N ALA A 2 -4.52 19.09 -1.17
CA ALA A 2 -4.24 18.14 -0.09
C ALA A 2 -3.35 16.98 -0.57
N THR A 3 -2.63 16.37 0.37
CA THR A 3 -1.95 15.09 0.19
C THR A 3 -2.76 14.03 0.91
N PHE A 4 -3.02 12.90 0.26
CA PHE A 4 -3.82 11.81 0.82
C PHE A 4 -3.24 10.47 0.40
N TYR A 5 -3.56 9.40 1.13
CA TYR A 5 -3.11 8.05 0.81
C TYR A 5 -4.27 7.06 0.73
N ILE A 6 -4.09 6.01 -0.05
CA ILE A 6 -4.92 4.81 -0.02
C ILE A 6 -3.98 3.60 0.09
N GLY A 7 -4.31 2.69 1.01
CA GLY A 7 -3.57 1.45 1.23
C GLY A 7 -3.94 0.36 0.22
N PHE A 8 -2.94 -0.38 -0.25
CA PHE A 8 -3.07 -1.54 -1.12
C PHE A 8 -2.21 -2.68 -0.57
N ASP A 9 -2.84 -3.78 -0.17
CA ASP A 9 -2.12 -5.00 0.22
C ASP A 9 -1.78 -5.82 -1.03
N CYS A 10 -0.50 -6.12 -1.21
CA CYS A 10 0.03 -6.84 -2.38
C CYS A 10 -0.12 -8.37 -2.24
N THR A 11 -1.34 -8.83 -1.99
CA THR A 11 -1.63 -10.27 -1.81
C THR A 11 -1.69 -11.06 -3.11
N ALA A 12 -1.67 -10.38 -4.26
CA ALA A 12 -1.68 -10.97 -5.60
C ALA A 12 -0.92 -10.06 -6.59
N ASP A 13 -0.62 -10.58 -7.76
CA ASP A 13 0.07 -9.87 -8.86
C ASP A 13 -0.86 -8.92 -9.64
N SER A 14 -2.16 -8.95 -9.39
CA SER A 14 -3.14 -8.17 -10.16
C SER A 14 -4.16 -7.42 -9.29
N LEU A 15 -4.47 -6.18 -9.69
CA LEU A 15 -5.54 -5.40 -9.10
C LEU A 15 -6.89 -5.90 -9.63
N THR A 16 -7.78 -6.29 -8.72
CA THR A 16 -9.14 -6.70 -9.06
C THR A 16 -10.10 -5.52 -9.21
N ALA A 17 -11.31 -5.77 -9.71
CA ALA A 17 -12.38 -4.78 -9.79
C ALA A 17 -12.72 -4.10 -8.45
N GLY A 18 -12.46 -4.76 -7.31
CA GLY A 18 -12.62 -4.15 -5.99
C GLY A 18 -11.73 -2.92 -5.78
N HIS A 19 -10.54 -2.91 -6.37
CA HIS A 19 -9.59 -1.80 -6.29
C HIS A 19 -9.91 -0.66 -7.27
N PHE A 20 -10.76 -0.91 -8.26
CA PHE A 20 -11.08 0.05 -9.31
C PHE A 20 -11.71 1.34 -8.75
N MET A 21 -12.54 1.22 -7.72
CA MET A 21 -13.17 2.36 -7.06
C MET A 21 -12.11 3.28 -6.43
N ALA A 22 -11.14 2.69 -5.71
CA ALA A 22 -10.04 3.42 -5.10
C ALA A 22 -9.19 4.14 -6.15
N LEU A 23 -8.81 3.44 -7.24
CA LEU A 23 -8.03 4.05 -8.33
C LEU A 23 -8.77 5.20 -9.01
N THR A 24 -10.07 5.05 -9.22
CA THR A 24 -10.91 6.10 -9.82
C THR A 24 -10.98 7.32 -8.92
N LEU A 25 -11.12 7.11 -7.61
CA LEU A 25 -11.08 8.20 -6.63
C LEU A 25 -9.72 8.91 -6.64
N MET A 26 -8.62 8.15 -6.61
CA MET A 26 -7.27 8.71 -6.68
C MET A 26 -7.06 9.57 -7.91
N LYS A 27 -7.48 9.08 -9.09
CA LYS A 27 -7.42 9.82 -10.35
C LYS A 27 -8.20 11.12 -10.30
N ARG A 28 -9.46 11.09 -9.85
CA ARG A 28 -10.30 12.29 -9.77
C ARG A 28 -9.72 13.34 -8.83
N LEU A 29 -9.21 12.92 -7.67
CA LEU A 29 -8.57 13.81 -6.73
C LEU A 29 -7.24 14.37 -7.27
N GLN A 30 -6.47 13.57 -8.01
CA GLN A 30 -5.26 14.03 -8.70
C GLN A 30 -5.58 15.08 -9.78
N MET A 31 -6.63 14.87 -10.56
CA MET A 31 -7.10 15.86 -11.56
C MET A 31 -7.58 17.16 -10.89
N ALA A 32 -8.12 17.09 -9.68
CA ALA A 32 -8.41 18.27 -8.85
C ALA A 32 -7.15 18.91 -8.25
N GLY A 33 -5.95 18.40 -8.56
CA GLY A 33 -4.63 18.86 -8.15
C GLY A 33 -4.18 18.41 -6.76
N ASN A 34 -4.84 17.40 -6.18
CA ASN A 34 -4.35 16.78 -4.94
C ASN A 34 -3.21 15.80 -5.25
N LYS A 35 -2.43 15.46 -4.23
CA LYS A 35 -1.28 14.57 -4.35
C LYS A 35 -1.62 13.19 -3.75
N PRO A 36 -1.96 12.18 -4.59
CA PRO A 36 -2.23 10.83 -4.09
C PRO A 36 -0.95 10.10 -3.72
N ILE A 37 -1.03 9.27 -2.67
CA ILE A 37 -0.01 8.30 -2.28
C ILE A 37 -0.64 6.91 -2.34
N ALA A 38 -0.13 6.04 -3.22
CA ALA A 38 -0.42 4.61 -3.21
C ALA A 38 0.47 3.95 -2.15
N LEU A 39 -0.10 3.62 -0.99
CA LEU A 39 0.64 3.00 0.10
C LEU A 39 0.58 1.48 -0.03
N ILE A 40 1.72 0.86 -0.34
CA ILE A 40 1.86 -0.58 -0.42
C ILE A 40 2.04 -1.16 0.97
N GLY A 41 1.24 -2.17 1.27
CA GLY A 41 1.25 -2.88 2.53
C GLY A 41 2.33 -3.94 2.65
N GLY A 42 3.60 -3.67 2.33
CA GLY A 42 4.64 -4.70 2.33
C GLY A 42 4.89 -5.31 3.71
N GLY A 43 4.98 -4.49 4.77
CA GLY A 43 5.12 -4.98 6.15
C GLY A 43 3.82 -5.56 6.71
N THR A 44 2.66 -4.97 6.37
CA THR A 44 1.35 -5.46 6.83
C THR A 44 0.94 -6.77 6.16
N THR A 45 1.32 -6.98 4.89
CA THR A 45 1.06 -8.22 4.15
C THR A 45 1.85 -9.40 4.72
N MET A 46 3.04 -9.15 5.30
CA MET A 46 3.83 -10.19 5.98
C MET A 46 3.13 -10.72 7.25
N ILE A 47 2.34 -9.89 7.93
CA ILE A 47 1.57 -10.28 9.12
C ILE A 47 0.20 -10.86 8.71
N GLY A 48 -0.43 -10.24 7.70
CA GLY A 48 -1.75 -10.59 7.21
C GLY A 48 -2.87 -9.94 8.03
N ASP A 49 -3.77 -9.22 7.36
CA ASP A 49 -4.97 -8.66 8.01
C ASP A 49 -5.99 -9.79 8.34
N PRO A 50 -6.32 -10.03 9.64
CA PRO A 50 -7.25 -11.06 10.07
C PRO A 50 -8.72 -10.70 9.84
N SER A 51 -9.02 -9.49 9.34
CA SER A 51 -10.38 -9.00 9.14
C SER A 51 -11.19 -9.91 8.19
N GLY A 52 -12.02 -10.79 8.77
CA GLY A 52 -13.11 -11.48 8.09
C GLY A 52 -12.77 -12.78 7.34
N ARG A 53 -11.63 -13.44 7.59
CA ARG A 53 -11.32 -14.76 6.98
C ARG A 53 -10.81 -15.78 8.00
N THR A 54 -11.34 -17.01 7.91
CA THR A 54 -11.02 -18.16 8.77
C THR A 54 -9.80 -18.96 8.33
N ASP A 55 -9.33 -18.79 7.10
CA ASP A 55 -8.17 -19.50 6.57
C ASP A 55 -6.89 -18.67 6.73
N MET A 56 -5.83 -19.30 7.24
CA MET A 56 -4.51 -18.69 7.31
C MET A 56 -4.06 -18.31 5.89
N ARG A 57 -3.88 -17.01 5.64
CA ARG A 57 -3.35 -16.53 4.35
C ARG A 57 -1.96 -17.13 4.13
N LYS A 58 -1.65 -17.50 2.90
CA LYS A 58 -0.30 -17.89 2.50
C LYS A 58 0.64 -16.72 2.83
N MET A 59 1.63 -16.94 3.70
CA MET A 59 2.66 -15.95 3.96
C MET A 59 3.49 -15.77 2.68
N LEU A 60 3.49 -14.55 2.15
CA LEU A 60 4.27 -14.17 0.98
C LEU A 60 5.69 -13.82 1.42
N THR A 61 6.69 -14.15 0.59
CA THR A 61 8.05 -13.67 0.83
C THR A 61 8.15 -12.19 0.48
N LYS A 62 9.25 -11.54 0.89
CA LYS A 62 9.51 -10.15 0.49
C LYS A 62 9.60 -10.02 -1.03
N GLU A 63 10.23 -10.98 -1.69
CA GLU A 63 10.38 -11.02 -3.14
C GLU A 63 9.02 -11.13 -3.85
N ASP A 64 8.10 -11.95 -3.34
CA ASP A 64 6.73 -12.06 -3.85
C ASP A 64 6.00 -10.72 -3.71
N ILE A 65 6.14 -10.06 -2.55
CA ILE A 65 5.51 -8.77 -2.27
C ILE A 65 6.06 -7.68 -3.20
N ASP A 66 7.38 -7.62 -3.38
CA ASP A 66 8.04 -6.65 -4.25
C ASP A 66 7.64 -6.87 -5.72
N HIS A 67 7.53 -8.13 -6.15
CA HIS A 67 7.02 -8.48 -7.48
C HIS A 67 5.58 -7.99 -7.68
N ASN A 68 4.70 -8.29 -6.72
CA ASN A 68 3.30 -7.87 -6.74
C ASN A 68 3.17 -6.35 -6.74
N ALA A 69 3.97 -5.65 -5.95
CA ALA A 69 4.02 -4.19 -5.89
C ALA A 69 4.38 -3.59 -7.26
N GLU A 70 5.38 -4.15 -7.95
CA GLU A 70 5.75 -3.68 -9.29
C GLU A 70 4.64 -3.95 -10.33
N CYS A 71 3.96 -5.09 -10.24
CA CYS A 71 2.79 -5.36 -11.06
C CYS A 71 1.64 -4.38 -10.79
N PHE A 72 1.41 -4.01 -9.54
CA PHE A 72 0.41 -3.01 -9.16
C PHE A 72 0.77 -1.64 -9.70
N LYS A 73 2.03 -1.21 -9.55
CA LYS A 73 2.51 0.06 -10.07
C LYS A 73 2.22 0.23 -11.57
N ARG A 74 2.60 -0.78 -12.37
CA ARG A 74 2.35 -0.80 -13.82
C ARG A 74 0.86 -0.70 -14.19
N GLN A 75 -0.02 -1.28 -13.36
CA GLN A 75 -1.46 -1.15 -13.55
C GLN A 75 -1.97 0.23 -13.16
N MET A 76 -1.48 0.77 -12.03
CA MET A 76 -1.85 2.10 -11.53
C MET A 76 -1.42 3.22 -12.47
N GLU A 77 -0.28 3.09 -13.14
CA GLU A 77 0.22 4.05 -14.15
C GLU A 77 -0.78 4.31 -15.30
N ARG A 78 -1.73 3.39 -15.53
CA ARG A 78 -2.81 3.58 -16.52
C ARG A 78 -3.91 4.51 -16.03
N PHE A 79 -3.99 4.77 -14.72
CA PHE A 79 -5.04 5.55 -14.07
C PHE A 79 -4.53 6.85 -13.47
N ILE A 80 -3.36 6.82 -12.82
CA ILE A 80 -2.77 7.95 -12.11
C ILE A 80 -1.35 8.22 -12.62
N GLU A 81 -0.95 9.48 -12.59
CA GLU A 81 0.37 9.89 -13.05
C GLU A 81 1.37 9.95 -11.90
N PHE A 82 2.45 9.19 -11.99
CA PHE A 82 3.57 9.26 -11.03
C PHE A 82 4.60 10.32 -11.45
N GLY A 83 5.37 10.81 -10.48
CA GLY A 83 6.49 11.72 -10.72
C GLY A 83 6.53 12.89 -9.74
N GLU A 84 7.44 13.83 -10.00
CA GLU A 84 7.64 14.99 -9.15
C GLU A 84 6.37 15.85 -9.08
N GLY A 85 5.93 16.17 -7.85
CA GLY A 85 4.69 16.90 -7.60
C GLY A 85 3.40 16.14 -7.92
N LYS A 86 3.47 14.87 -8.38
CA LYS A 86 2.31 14.04 -8.74
C LYS A 86 2.14 12.86 -7.76
N ALA A 87 1.60 11.73 -8.22
CA ALA A 87 1.40 10.55 -7.39
C ALA A 87 2.73 9.99 -6.89
N MET A 88 2.71 9.45 -5.68
CA MET A 88 3.81 8.68 -5.10
C MET A 88 3.36 7.26 -4.79
N MET A 89 4.28 6.31 -4.87
CA MET A 89 4.08 4.96 -4.35
C MET A 89 5.10 4.75 -3.24
N LEU A 90 4.63 4.41 -2.05
CA LEU A 90 5.46 4.18 -0.86
C LEU A 90 5.18 2.79 -0.32
N ASN A 91 6.16 2.17 0.36
CA ASN A 91 5.99 0.86 0.97
C ASN A 91 6.11 0.97 2.49
N ASN A 92 5.10 0.52 3.23
CA ASN A 92 5.16 0.57 4.69
C ASN A 92 6.24 -0.35 5.31
N ALA A 93 6.75 -1.31 4.54
CA ALA A 93 7.92 -2.10 4.93
C ALA A 93 9.14 -1.23 5.23
N ASP A 94 9.27 -0.07 4.57
CA ASP A 94 10.44 0.82 4.68
C ASP A 94 10.64 1.36 6.10
N TRP A 95 9.56 1.53 6.86
CA TRP A 95 9.64 1.91 8.27
C TRP A 95 9.31 0.76 9.20
N LEU A 96 8.33 -0.10 8.87
CA LEU A 96 7.89 -1.17 9.77
C LEU A 96 8.98 -2.21 10.03
N LEU A 97 9.78 -2.58 9.03
CA LEU A 97 10.83 -3.59 9.20
C LEU A 97 12.04 -3.06 9.99
N ASN A 98 12.15 -1.75 10.13
CA ASN A 98 13.21 -1.09 10.89
C ASN A 98 12.81 -0.82 12.35
N LEU A 99 11.55 -1.06 12.74
CA LEU A 99 11.10 -0.85 14.11
C LEU A 99 11.70 -1.93 15.01
N ASN A 100 12.51 -1.50 15.99
CA ASN A 100 12.98 -2.38 17.04
C ASN A 100 11.81 -2.73 17.98
N TYR A 101 11.71 -4.01 18.36
CA TYR A 101 10.67 -4.49 19.27
C TYR A 101 10.59 -3.68 20.57
N ILE A 102 11.74 -3.28 21.14
CA ILE A 102 11.79 -2.49 22.38
C ILE A 102 11.33 -1.04 22.12
N GLU A 103 11.68 -0.45 20.98
CA GLU A 103 11.26 0.92 20.61
C GLU A 103 9.76 0.97 20.37
N LEU A 104 9.20 0.00 19.64
CA LEU A 104 7.76 -0.10 19.38
C LEU A 104 6.96 -0.14 20.69
N LEU A 105 7.37 -0.98 21.65
CA LEU A 105 6.68 -1.10 22.94
C LEU A 105 6.77 0.19 23.77
N ARG A 106 7.85 0.96 23.64
CA ARG A 106 8.04 2.22 24.38
C ARG A 106 7.28 3.38 23.77
N GLU A 107 7.22 3.47 22.45
CA GLU A 107 6.65 4.63 21.75
C GLU A 107 5.15 4.47 21.43
N VAL A 108 4.69 3.25 21.13
CA VAL A 108 3.30 2.99 20.73
C VAL A 108 2.53 2.23 21.80
N GLY A 109 3.20 1.30 22.51
CA GLY A 109 2.58 0.44 23.54
C GLY A 109 1.92 1.12 24.75
N PRO A 110 2.27 2.36 25.17
CA PRO A 110 1.60 3.03 26.29
C PRO A 110 0.22 3.64 25.96
N CYS A 111 -0.25 3.52 24.71
CA CYS A 111 -1.55 4.04 24.27
C CYS A 111 -2.70 3.11 24.65
#